data_AF-A0A0F9T194-F1
#
_entry.id   AF-A0A0F9T194-F1
#
_cell.length_a   1.000
_cell.length_b   1.000
_cell.length_c   1.000
_cell.angle_alpha   90.00
_cell.angle_beta   90.00
_cell.angle_gamma   90.00
#
_symmetry.space_group_name_H-M   'P 1'
#
loop_
_entity.id
_entity.type
_entity.pdbx_description
1 polymer ?
#
loop_
_entity_poly.entity_id
_entity_poly.type
_entity_poly.pdbx_seq_one_letter_code
_entity_poly.pdbx_strand_id
1 'polypeptide(L)' 'MKKDREFYMDQFKSEECLCGRTKRPWNAFCYTCYQALPWTMKNDLWKSFGHGYEEAYDEAAEYLN' A
#
# COMPACT_ATOMS: atom_id res chain seq x y z
N MET A 1 15.52 5.82 2.20
CA MET A 1 15.39 6.69 1.01
C MET A 1 13.93 7.08 0.93
N LYS A 2 13.56 8.36 1.04
CA LYS A 2 12.14 8.74 0.92
C LYS A 2 11.73 8.54 -0.53
N LYS A 3 10.70 7.75 -0.78
CA LYS A 3 10.13 7.60 -2.11
C LYS A 3 9.31 8.85 -2.44
N ASP A 4 9.27 9.23 -3.70
CA ASP A 4 8.48 10.39 -4.12
C ASP A 4 6.99 10.04 -4.15
N ARG A 5 6.13 11.04 -3.95
CA ARG A 5 4.66 10.86 -3.99
C ARG A 5 4.19 10.15 -5.28
N GLU A 6 4.85 10.42 -6.39
CA GLU A 6 4.57 9.80 -7.69
C GLU A 6 4.74 8.27 -7.65
N PHE A 7 5.73 7.76 -6.92
CA PHE A 7 5.90 6.32 -6.71
C PHE A 7 4.67 5.72 -6.03
N TYR A 8 4.21 6.31 -4.93
CA TYR A 8 3.05 5.77 -4.21
C TYR A 8 1.77 5.83 -5.06
N MET A 9 1.60 6.90 -5.85
CA MET A 9 0.46 7.00 -6.79
C MET A 9 0.55 5.97 -7.92
N ASP A 10 1.74 5.72 -8.46
CA ASP A 10 1.97 4.71 -9.48
C ASP A 10 1.68 3.31 -8.93
N GLN A 11 2.24 3.00 -7.75
CA GLN A 11 1.95 1.74 -7.05
C GLN A 11 0.47 1.58 -6.77
N PHE A 12 -0.24 2.63 -6.33
CA PHE A 12 -1.67 2.57 -6.07
C PHE A 12 -2.49 2.29 -7.34
N LYS A 13 -2.10 2.89 -8.48
CA LYS A 13 -2.76 2.70 -9.78
C LYS A 13 -2.40 1.37 -10.46
N SER A 14 -1.24 0.81 -10.15
CA SER A 14 -0.77 -0.43 -10.78
C SER A 14 -1.70 -1.62 -10.53
N GLU A 15 -1.56 -2.63 -11.38
CA GLU A 15 -2.25 -3.92 -11.24
C GLU A 15 -1.40 -4.97 -10.54
N GLU A 16 -0.22 -4.62 -10.04
CA GLU A 16 0.71 -5.55 -9.40
C GLU A 16 0.91 -5.22 -7.92
N CYS A 17 0.80 -6.22 -7.06
CA CYS A 17 1.10 -6.10 -5.65
C CYS A 17 2.57 -6.41 -5.39
N LEU A 18 3.12 -5.93 -4.26
CA LEU A 18 4.49 -6.26 -3.82
C LEU A 18 4.82 -7.77 -3.78
N CYS A 19 3.82 -8.62 -3.56
CA CYS A 19 3.99 -10.08 -3.58
C CYS A 19 4.03 -10.70 -5.00
N GLY A 20 4.01 -9.89 -6.07
CA GLY A 20 3.99 -10.32 -7.47
C GLY A 20 2.62 -10.80 -7.98
N ARG A 21 1.57 -10.77 -7.14
CA ARG A 21 0.20 -11.11 -7.57
C ARG A 21 -0.53 -9.90 -8.11
N THR A 22 -1.50 -10.15 -8.99
CA THR A 22 -2.39 -9.09 -9.48
C THR A 22 -3.23 -8.49 -8.35
N LYS A 23 -3.29 -7.17 -8.30
CA LYS A 23 -4.23 -6.39 -7.48
C LYS A 23 -5.14 -5.57 -8.37
N ARG A 24 -6.27 -5.13 -7.83
CA ARG A 24 -7.13 -4.17 -8.52
C ARG A 24 -6.44 -2.80 -8.54
N PRO A 25 -6.54 -2.03 -9.63
CA PRO A 25 -6.18 -0.62 -9.64
C PRO A 25 -6.86 0.11 -8.49
N TRP A 26 -6.18 1.14 -7.95
CA TRP A 26 -6.67 1.96 -6.84
C TRP A 26 -6.77 1.22 -5.50
N ASN A 27 -6.02 0.13 -5.35
CA ASN A 27 -5.79 -0.53 -4.07
C ASN A 27 -4.30 -0.53 -3.74
N ALA A 28 -3.95 -0.38 -2.46
CA ALA A 28 -2.55 -0.44 -2.02
C ALA A 28 -1.94 -1.83 -2.24
N PHE A 29 -2.69 -2.89 -1.92
CA PHE A 29 -2.23 -4.28 -2.00
C PHE A 29 -3.29 -5.19 -2.63
N CYS A 30 -2.90 -6.42 -3.00
CA CYS A 30 -3.86 -7.45 -3.40
C CYS A 30 -4.73 -7.86 -2.21
N TYR A 31 -5.85 -8.52 -2.49
CA TYR A 31 -6.81 -8.91 -1.45
C TYR A 31 -6.16 -9.76 -0.34
N THR A 32 -5.30 -10.73 -0.69
CA THR A 32 -4.64 -11.60 0.29
C THR A 32 -3.67 -10.83 1.19
N CYS A 33 -2.81 -9.99 0.61
CA CYS A 33 -1.89 -9.15 1.39
C CYS A 33 -2.66 -8.17 2.27
N TYR A 34 -3.70 -7.53 1.72
CA TYR A 34 -4.56 -6.65 2.51
C TYR A 34 -5.21 -7.40 3.68
N GLN A 35 -5.72 -8.62 3.49
CA GLN A 35 -6.31 -9.41 4.57
C GLN A 35 -5.31 -9.81 5.66
N ALA A 36 -4.04 -10.06 5.31
CA ALA A 36 -2.98 -10.41 6.24
C ALA A 36 -2.57 -9.26 7.17
N LEU A 37 -2.88 -8.01 6.82
CA LEU A 37 -2.57 -6.84 7.64
C LEU A 37 -3.44 -6.79 8.92
N PRO A 38 -2.87 -6.34 10.05
CA PRO A 38 -3.61 -5.93 11.22
C PRO A 38 -4.65 -4.84 10.92
N TRP A 39 -5.69 -4.75 11.74
CA TRP A 39 -6.76 -3.77 11.54
C TRP A 39 -6.27 -2.31 11.57
N THR A 40 -5.30 -2.00 12.41
CA THR A 40 -4.70 -0.65 12.50
C THR A 40 -4.04 -0.23 11.19
N MET A 41 -3.17 -1.09 10.63
CA MET A 41 -2.51 -0.85 9.34
C MET A 41 -3.53 -0.75 8.19
N LYS A 42 -4.57 -1.59 8.20
CA LYS A 42 -5.67 -1.49 7.22
C LYS A 42 -6.33 -0.11 7.27
N ASN A 43 -6.60 0.42 8.46
CA ASN A 43 -7.21 1.73 8.64
C ASN A 43 -6.27 2.86 8.18
N ASP A 44 -4.97 2.75 8.47
CA ASP A 44 -3.99 3.75 8.08
C ASP A 44 -3.83 3.89 6.56
N LEU A 45 -4.03 2.81 5.80
CA LEU A 45 -4.02 2.84 4.32
C LEU A 45 -5.17 3.65 3.70
N TRP A 46 -6.18 4.06 4.49
CA TRP A 46 -7.25 4.95 4.03
C TRP A 46 -6.92 6.44 4.22
N LYS A 47 -5.75 6.76 4.78
CA LYS A 47 -5.25 8.14 4.83
C LYS A 47 -5.04 8.67 3.41
N SER A 48 -5.10 10.00 3.27
CA SER A 48 -4.84 10.67 2.00
C SER A 48 -3.33 10.78 1.72
N PHE A 49 -2.96 10.80 0.43
CA PHE A 49 -1.59 11.11 0.00
C PHE A 49 -1.14 12.47 0.56
N GLY A 50 0.08 12.53 1.10
CA GLY A 50 0.63 13.70 1.78
C GLY A 50 0.13 13.90 3.21
N HIS A 51 -0.75 13.02 3.70
CA HIS A 51 -1.33 13.07 5.05
C HIS A 51 -1.16 11.75 5.82
N GLY A 52 -0.11 10.98 5.50
CA GLY A 52 0.23 9.76 6.23
C GLY A 52 -0.04 8.46 5.47
N TYR A 53 -0.47 8.53 4.20
CA TYR A 53 -0.62 7.33 3.35
C TYR A 53 0.73 6.71 3.04
N GLU A 54 1.75 7.54 2.76
CA GLU A 54 3.09 7.11 2.37
C GLU A 54 3.74 6.27 3.47
N GLU A 55 3.69 6.77 4.71
CA GLU A 55 4.17 6.07 5.89
C GLU A 55 3.37 4.78 6.14
N ALA A 56 2.04 4.82 6.01
CA ALA A 56 1.19 3.65 6.17
C ALA A 56 1.47 2.57 5.11
N TYR A 57 1.75 2.98 3.87
CA TYR A 57 2.12 2.06 2.80
C TYR A 57 3.47 1.41 3.08
N ASP A 58 4.48 2.19 3.47
CA ASP A 58 5.80 1.66 3.78
C ASP A 58 5.77 0.71 4.98
N GLU A 59 5.05 1.07 6.06
CA GLU A 59 4.89 0.19 7.23
C GLU A 59 4.17 -1.12 6.86
N ALA A 60 3.09 -1.05 6.09
CA ALA A 60 2.38 -2.23 5.61
C ALA A 60 3.25 -3.08 4.66
N ALA A 61 4.05 -2.44 3.82
CA ALA A 61 4.98 -3.11 2.91
C ALA A 61 6.10 -3.84 3.67
N GLU A 62 6.64 -3.22 4.72
CA GLU A 62 7.61 -3.84 5.62
C GLU A 62 7.03 -5.03 6.37
N TYR A 63 5.77 -4.93 6.83
CA TYR A 63 5.08 -6.03 7.51
C TYR A 63 4.81 -7.25 6.61
N LEU A 64 4.64 -7.03 5.30
CA LEU A 64 4.27 -8.08 4.35
C LEU A 64 5.47 -8.80 3.69
N ASN A 65 6.69 -8.32 3.93
CA ASN A 65 7.95 -8.95 3.49
C ASN A 65 8.55 -9.83 4.59
#